data_AF-A0A0A1UGU7-F1
#
_entry.id   AF-A0A0A1UGU7-F1
#
_cell.length_a   1.000
_cell.length_b   1.000
_cell.length_c   1.000
_cell.angle_alpha   90.00
_cell.angle_beta   90.00
_cell.angle_gamma   90.00
#
_symmetry.space_group_name_H-M   'P 1'
#
loop_
_entity.id
_entity.type
_entity.pdbx_description
1 polymer ?
#
loop_
_entity_poly.entity_id
_entity_poly.type
_entity_poly.pdbx_seq_one_letter_code
_entity_poly.pdbx_strand_id
1 'polypeptide(L)'
;MSKLEPFYLSSVLLYITHRSVLTTFQAVNKKCNDAIQMLRINPPLFFFRLPFIFNFFPNLSTLRGNLIEFQNSISKEQLTQISWIESTVIIPFNLINTSLYNKITEIRLSPVCALECYKLMNLRRLFIFCEAENTLLLTKLPQHSVLKRIGIYHESPLTEFESNNFIQNAKRLLNVEFVLNTKSNCKHLVFLKNVTTINNFEPTINTDRQCESPVTKVDLHLDVLDEYSAKYFISPGVIRMTVDITRNCLDYLNISSFVLKELKISVKTGRHWCLCLPSSLVVLTIKGGTFWLTNLKRLDRLKDVDLDTELTPPKAQKGVKSVCLPLSVENCCIKSIFGNSKFGNVDQNLVLRKCNVTGCVDFLDCSKCSLLTHLTVYTTAQQFTLTVPKLIKNVSVISKNGRIVMKNSRILNTMSVLHVEGNFEFLDLTNLYSVESLVLISSAKATQIKFPKYPKNLVECYFHRPLDAVVESLINSRSLSLKGNFNVKKLWISMSSSESPVIEIPHLKEIVLFYTLFECIGYDSINNRCKFMSTEDKCCFTIPITLNITQHTLIKISVVSKTKWFTISNPTSPVVKHTTHLRNNRN
;
A
#
# COMPACT_ATOMS: atom_id res chain seq x y z
N MET A 1 -65.61 18.65 -26.53
CA MET A 1 -64.17 18.44 -26.23
C MET A 1 -63.93 16.95 -26.04
N SER A 2 -63.15 16.32 -26.92
CA SER A 2 -62.74 14.92 -26.78
C SER A 2 -61.83 14.78 -25.56
N LYS A 3 -62.25 13.98 -24.58
CA LYS A 3 -61.43 13.70 -23.39
C LYS A 3 -60.31 12.73 -23.82
N LEU A 4 -59.05 13.07 -23.55
CA LEU A 4 -57.91 12.17 -23.80
C LEU A 4 -58.11 10.84 -23.06
N GLU A 5 -57.88 9.73 -23.76
CA GLU A 5 -57.94 8.38 -23.18
C GLU A 5 -56.67 8.05 -22.38
N PRO A 6 -56.75 7.19 -21.34
CA PRO A 6 -55.60 6.78 -20.53
C PRO A 6 -54.42 6.24 -21.34
N PHE A 7 -54.70 5.60 -22.48
CA PHE A 7 -53.66 5.11 -23.40
C PHE A 7 -52.76 6.23 -23.98
N TYR A 8 -53.34 7.35 -24.38
CA TYR A 8 -52.54 8.49 -24.87
C TYR A 8 -51.80 9.17 -23.73
N LEU A 9 -52.46 9.27 -22.58
CA LEU A 9 -51.89 9.81 -21.35
C LEU A 9 -50.68 8.99 -20.86
N SER A 10 -50.68 7.66 -21.03
CA SER A 10 -49.53 6.82 -20.67
C SER A 10 -48.34 7.03 -21.59
N SER A 11 -48.57 7.41 -22.85
CA SER A 11 -47.51 7.84 -23.76
C SER A 11 -46.90 9.17 -23.31
N VAL A 12 -47.72 10.11 -22.84
CA VAL A 12 -47.25 11.39 -22.28
C VAL A 12 -46.37 11.15 -21.05
N LEU A 13 -46.72 10.20 -20.17
CA LEU A 13 -45.92 9.83 -18.99
C LEU A 13 -44.47 9.47 -19.34
N LEU A 14 -44.21 8.91 -20.53
CA LEU A 14 -42.86 8.56 -20.98
C LEU A 14 -41.96 9.76 -21.27
N TYR A 15 -42.53 10.96 -21.43
CA TYR A 15 -41.80 12.19 -21.73
C TYR A 15 -41.71 13.15 -20.53
N ILE A 16 -42.39 12.85 -19.42
CA ILE A 16 -42.30 13.68 -18.22
C ILE A 16 -40.95 13.43 -17.56
N THR A 17 -40.19 14.49 -17.29
CA THR A 17 -38.82 14.43 -16.75
C THR A 17 -38.71 14.84 -15.27
N HIS A 18 -39.74 15.48 -14.70
CA HIS A 18 -39.71 16.08 -13.35
C HIS A 18 -40.71 15.47 -12.38
N ARG A 19 -40.32 15.35 -11.10
CA ARG A 19 -41.11 14.65 -10.07
C ARG A 19 -42.41 15.37 -9.79
N SER A 20 -42.31 16.69 -9.65
CA SER A 20 -43.41 17.60 -9.40
C SER A 20 -44.49 17.42 -10.47
N VAL A 21 -44.08 17.35 -11.74
CA VAL A 21 -44.98 17.16 -12.87
C VAL A 21 -45.68 15.80 -12.82
N LEU A 22 -44.97 14.72 -12.43
CA LEU A 22 -45.60 13.41 -12.22
C LEU A 22 -46.62 13.43 -11.08
N THR A 23 -46.29 14.03 -9.94
CA THR A 23 -47.21 14.13 -8.81
C THR A 23 -48.43 14.99 -9.15
N THR A 24 -48.24 16.08 -9.90
CA THR A 24 -49.34 16.89 -10.41
C THR A 24 -50.20 16.10 -11.37
N PHE A 25 -49.59 15.37 -12.32
CA PHE A 25 -50.29 14.51 -13.28
C PHE A 25 -51.19 13.49 -12.57
N GLN A 26 -50.69 12.84 -11.52
CA GLN A 26 -51.46 11.90 -10.69
C GLN A 26 -52.71 12.55 -10.07
N ALA A 27 -52.61 13.83 -9.68
CA ALA A 27 -53.67 14.57 -9.02
C ALA A 27 -54.72 15.17 -9.97
N VAL A 28 -54.47 15.21 -11.30
CA VAL A 28 -55.35 15.88 -12.26
C VAL A 28 -56.73 15.20 -12.35
N ASN A 29 -56.78 13.88 -12.60
CA ASN A 29 -58.04 13.13 -12.68
C ASN A 29 -57.82 11.60 -12.62
N LYS A 30 -58.92 10.84 -12.54
CA LYS A 30 -58.91 9.37 -12.55
C LYS A 30 -58.23 8.77 -13.78
N LYS A 31 -58.44 9.32 -14.98
CA LYS A 31 -57.81 8.84 -16.22
C LYS A 31 -56.28 8.92 -16.18
N CYS A 32 -55.71 9.88 -15.44
CA CYS A 32 -54.26 9.99 -15.23
C CYS A 32 -53.74 8.88 -14.30
N ASN A 33 -54.49 8.51 -13.26
CA ASN A 33 -54.17 7.36 -12.43
C ASN A 33 -54.26 6.04 -13.22
N ASP A 34 -55.30 5.88 -14.03
CA ASP A 34 -55.45 4.72 -14.91
C ASP A 34 -54.26 4.62 -15.88
N ALA A 35 -53.81 5.75 -16.44
CA ALA A 35 -52.64 5.81 -17.32
C ALA A 35 -51.33 5.40 -16.62
N ILE A 36 -51.13 5.81 -15.35
CA ILE A 36 -49.98 5.39 -14.53
C ILE A 36 -49.98 3.87 -14.33
N GLN A 37 -51.15 3.28 -14.05
CA GLN A 37 -51.29 1.83 -13.88
C GLN A 37 -51.10 1.05 -15.18
N MET A 38 -51.37 1.67 -16.35
CA MET A 38 -51.13 1.03 -17.65
C MET A 38 -49.63 0.96 -18.01
N LEU A 39 -48.78 1.76 -17.38
CA LEU A 39 -47.38 1.85 -17.75
C LEU A 39 -46.60 0.59 -17.33
N ARG A 40 -45.98 -0.07 -18.31
CA ARG A 40 -45.20 -1.30 -18.12
C ARG A 40 -43.69 -1.10 -18.16
N ILE A 41 -43.23 0.06 -18.63
CA ILE A 41 -41.82 0.45 -18.69
C ILE A 41 -41.65 1.76 -17.94
N ASN A 42 -40.57 1.92 -17.17
CA ASN A 42 -40.36 3.19 -16.51
C ASN A 42 -39.98 4.27 -17.55
N PRO A 43 -40.42 5.52 -17.36
CA PRO A 43 -39.95 6.61 -18.19
C PRO A 43 -38.42 6.81 -18.02
N PRO A 44 -37.72 7.46 -18.97
CA PRO A 44 -36.28 7.70 -18.96
C PRO A 44 -35.88 8.75 -17.92
N LEU A 45 -36.12 8.42 -16.65
CA LEU A 45 -36.06 9.32 -15.51
C LEU A 45 -34.76 9.08 -14.75
N PHE A 46 -33.68 9.71 -15.23
CA PHE A 46 -32.35 9.60 -14.62
C PHE A 46 -32.28 10.14 -13.17
N PHE A 47 -33.28 10.93 -12.73
CA PHE A 47 -33.25 11.63 -11.43
C PHE A 47 -34.12 10.99 -10.34
N PHE A 48 -34.88 9.93 -10.61
CA PHE A 48 -35.67 9.27 -9.58
C PHE A 48 -34.99 8.03 -9.04
N ARG A 49 -34.88 8.00 -7.71
CA ARG A 49 -34.47 6.79 -6.99
C ARG A 49 -35.47 5.67 -7.28
N LEU A 50 -34.95 4.47 -7.48
CA LEU A 50 -35.74 3.25 -7.73
C LEU A 50 -36.95 3.04 -6.80
N PRO A 51 -36.87 3.31 -5.48
CA PRO A 51 -38.04 3.18 -4.61
C PRO A 51 -39.23 4.05 -5.03
N PHE A 52 -38.98 5.27 -5.54
CA PHE A 52 -40.05 6.12 -6.06
C PHE A 52 -40.68 5.51 -7.31
N ILE A 53 -39.86 4.96 -8.21
CA ILE A 53 -40.31 4.36 -9.47
C ILE A 53 -41.26 3.18 -9.20
N PHE A 54 -40.88 2.27 -8.30
CA PHE A 54 -41.72 1.12 -7.93
C PHE A 54 -42.99 1.53 -7.19
N ASN A 55 -42.93 2.56 -6.35
CA ASN A 55 -44.12 3.04 -5.63
C ASN A 55 -45.10 3.77 -6.55
N PHE A 56 -44.59 4.53 -7.53
CA PHE A 56 -45.41 5.36 -8.40
C PHE A 56 -45.95 4.56 -9.60
N PHE A 57 -45.19 3.62 -10.15
CA PHE A 57 -45.60 2.78 -11.28
C PHE A 57 -45.75 1.32 -10.83
N PRO A 58 -46.93 0.92 -10.36
CA PRO A 58 -47.10 -0.37 -9.68
C PRO A 58 -46.99 -1.58 -10.61
N ASN A 59 -47.15 -1.38 -11.93
CA ASN A 59 -47.31 -2.44 -12.91
C ASN A 59 -46.10 -2.61 -13.84
N LEU A 60 -44.94 -2.06 -13.46
CA LEU A 60 -43.71 -2.18 -14.25
C LEU A 60 -43.31 -3.64 -14.48
N SER A 61 -43.00 -3.96 -15.73
CA SER A 61 -42.43 -5.25 -16.13
C SER A 61 -41.10 -5.07 -16.87
N THR A 62 -40.77 -3.86 -17.30
CA THR A 62 -39.50 -3.51 -17.95
C THR A 62 -38.83 -2.37 -17.21
N LEU A 63 -37.56 -2.57 -16.84
CA LEU A 63 -36.72 -1.51 -16.29
C LEU A 63 -35.75 -0.99 -17.33
N ARG A 64 -35.71 0.33 -17.49
CA ARG A 64 -34.86 1.07 -18.40
C ARG A 64 -33.99 2.05 -17.62
N GLY A 65 -32.68 1.85 -17.60
CA GLY A 65 -31.76 2.69 -16.82
C GLY A 65 -30.41 2.04 -16.56
N ASN A 66 -29.71 2.46 -15.49
CA ASN A 66 -28.41 1.91 -15.15
C ASN A 66 -28.55 0.51 -14.50
N LEU A 67 -28.16 -0.53 -15.24
CA LEU A 67 -28.21 -1.92 -14.78
C LEU A 67 -27.40 -2.16 -13.50
N ILE A 68 -26.28 -1.44 -13.31
CA ILE A 68 -25.44 -1.58 -12.11
C ILE A 68 -26.14 -1.00 -10.87
N GLU A 69 -26.91 0.07 -11.04
CA GLU A 69 -27.75 0.60 -9.95
C GLU A 69 -28.88 -0.38 -9.61
N PHE A 70 -29.50 -0.97 -10.64
CA PHE A 70 -30.59 -1.92 -10.50
C PHE A 70 -30.18 -3.16 -9.69
N GLN A 71 -29.06 -3.79 -10.03
CA GLN A 71 -28.59 -4.99 -9.33
C GLN A 71 -28.25 -4.75 -7.85
N ASN A 72 -27.90 -3.50 -7.48
CA ASN A 72 -27.50 -3.14 -6.11
C ASN A 72 -28.68 -2.66 -5.25
N SER A 73 -29.75 -2.17 -5.87
CA SER A 73 -30.79 -1.42 -5.15
C SER A 73 -32.17 -2.09 -5.17
N ILE A 74 -32.38 -3.08 -6.03
CA ILE A 74 -33.67 -3.75 -6.21
C ILE A 74 -33.75 -4.96 -5.27
N SER A 75 -34.86 -5.10 -4.55
CA SER A 75 -35.11 -6.27 -3.71
C SER A 75 -35.42 -7.52 -4.57
N LYS A 76 -35.28 -8.72 -3.99
CA LYS A 76 -35.64 -9.96 -4.71
C LYS A 76 -37.10 -9.96 -5.20
N GLU A 77 -38.01 -9.43 -4.40
CA GLU A 77 -39.44 -9.31 -4.73
C GLU A 77 -39.71 -8.34 -5.87
N GLN A 78 -39.01 -7.21 -5.90
CA GLN A 78 -39.10 -6.28 -7.03
C GLN A 78 -38.51 -6.90 -8.30
N LEU A 79 -37.42 -7.67 -8.18
CA LEU A 79 -36.78 -8.31 -9.33
C LEU A 79 -37.63 -9.43 -9.96
N THR A 80 -38.48 -10.11 -9.18
CA THR A 80 -39.42 -11.11 -9.73
C THR A 80 -40.52 -10.45 -10.56
N GLN A 81 -40.97 -9.25 -10.19
CA GLN A 81 -41.92 -8.46 -10.97
C GLN A 81 -41.36 -8.04 -12.34
N ILE A 82 -40.06 -7.75 -12.41
CA ILE A 82 -39.42 -7.28 -13.64
C ILE A 82 -39.12 -8.44 -14.59
N SER A 83 -39.74 -8.42 -15.76
CA SER A 83 -39.49 -9.39 -16.83
C SER A 83 -38.27 -9.02 -17.67
N TRP A 84 -38.08 -7.72 -17.97
CA TRP A 84 -37.08 -7.24 -18.93
C TRP A 84 -36.24 -6.08 -18.39
N ILE A 85 -34.99 -5.99 -18.83
CA ILE A 85 -34.07 -4.90 -18.49
C ILE A 85 -33.42 -4.34 -19.76
N GLU A 86 -33.44 -3.01 -19.87
CA GLU A 86 -32.88 -2.23 -20.95
C GLU A 86 -31.84 -1.23 -20.42
N SER A 87 -30.57 -1.38 -20.80
CA SER A 87 -29.53 -0.49 -20.31
C SER A 87 -29.58 0.90 -20.94
N THR A 88 -29.61 1.88 -20.03
CA THR A 88 -29.26 3.30 -20.12
C THR A 88 -27.88 3.67 -20.62
N VAL A 89 -26.91 2.94 -20.10
CA VAL A 89 -25.54 3.41 -19.95
C VAL A 89 -24.60 2.35 -20.50
N ILE A 90 -23.43 2.78 -20.96
CA ILE A 90 -22.36 1.86 -21.35
C ILE A 90 -21.90 1.12 -20.09
N ILE A 91 -21.99 -0.21 -20.10
CA ILE A 91 -21.67 -1.04 -18.93
C ILE A 91 -20.52 -1.99 -19.27
N PRO A 92 -19.55 -2.19 -18.36
CA PRO A 92 -18.63 -3.32 -18.46
C PRO A 92 -19.37 -4.66 -18.24
N PHE A 93 -19.32 -5.56 -19.23
CA PHE A 93 -20.10 -6.80 -19.21
C PHE A 93 -19.86 -7.66 -17.94
N ASN A 94 -18.63 -7.66 -17.41
CA ASN A 94 -18.23 -8.41 -16.23
C ASN A 94 -18.87 -7.92 -14.92
N LEU A 95 -19.39 -6.70 -14.87
CA LEU A 95 -20.09 -6.18 -13.69
C LEU A 95 -21.54 -6.64 -13.60
N ILE A 96 -22.06 -7.27 -14.67
CA ILE A 96 -23.43 -7.71 -14.76
C ILE A 96 -23.60 -9.01 -13.98
N ASN A 97 -24.50 -9.01 -13.01
CA ASN A 97 -24.85 -10.22 -12.29
C ASN A 97 -25.44 -11.27 -13.24
N THR A 98 -24.88 -12.48 -13.23
CA THR A 98 -25.29 -13.60 -14.10
C THR A 98 -26.77 -13.96 -13.95
N SER A 99 -27.35 -13.75 -12.77
CA SER A 99 -28.79 -13.95 -12.53
C SER A 99 -29.70 -13.04 -13.39
N LEU A 100 -29.17 -11.93 -13.91
CA LEU A 100 -29.92 -10.99 -14.74
C LEU A 100 -29.80 -11.27 -16.24
N TYR A 101 -28.91 -12.17 -16.68
CA TYR A 101 -28.63 -12.40 -18.10
C TYR A 101 -29.89 -12.72 -18.93
N ASN A 102 -30.81 -13.50 -18.35
CA ASN A 102 -32.06 -13.88 -19.01
C ASN A 102 -33.11 -12.76 -19.02
N LYS A 103 -32.92 -11.65 -18.28
CA LYS A 103 -33.83 -10.51 -18.29
C LYS A 103 -33.38 -9.39 -19.22
N ILE A 104 -32.11 -9.38 -19.66
CA ILE A 104 -31.55 -8.29 -20.46
C ILE A 104 -32.02 -8.39 -21.93
N THR A 105 -32.69 -7.34 -22.42
CA THR A 105 -33.20 -7.24 -23.81
C THR A 105 -32.51 -6.14 -24.61
N GLU A 106 -31.98 -5.11 -23.96
CA GLU A 106 -31.16 -4.06 -24.57
C GLU A 106 -29.92 -3.79 -23.72
N ILE A 107 -28.76 -3.66 -24.36
CA ILE A 107 -27.51 -3.31 -23.67
C ILE A 107 -26.64 -2.37 -24.49
N ARG A 108 -25.88 -1.52 -23.79
CA ARG A 108 -24.86 -0.63 -24.36
C ARG A 108 -23.50 -1.04 -23.80
N LEU A 109 -22.52 -1.28 -24.66
CA LEU A 109 -21.21 -1.84 -24.30
C LEU A 109 -20.07 -1.14 -25.03
N SER A 110 -18.86 -1.28 -24.49
CA SER A 110 -17.63 -1.03 -25.24
C SER A 110 -17.34 -2.19 -26.21
N PRO A 111 -16.45 -2.02 -27.21
CA PRO A 111 -16.23 -3.01 -28.26
C PRO A 111 -15.67 -4.32 -27.72
N VAL A 112 -14.79 -4.24 -26.71
CA VAL A 112 -14.17 -5.42 -26.07
C VAL A 112 -15.22 -6.28 -25.36
N CYS A 113 -16.23 -5.65 -24.74
CA CYS A 113 -17.28 -6.34 -24.02
C CYS A 113 -18.34 -7.00 -24.92
N ALA A 114 -18.44 -6.57 -26.19
CA ALA A 114 -19.39 -7.14 -27.14
C ALA A 114 -19.16 -8.65 -27.38
N LEU A 115 -17.94 -9.12 -27.19
CA LEU A 115 -17.56 -10.53 -27.34
C LEU A 115 -18.29 -11.48 -26.38
N GLU A 116 -18.79 -10.97 -25.24
CA GLU A 116 -19.47 -11.78 -24.23
C GLU A 116 -21.01 -11.76 -24.37
N CYS A 117 -21.55 -10.97 -25.29
CA CYS A 117 -22.99 -10.81 -25.49
C CYS A 117 -23.72 -12.11 -25.85
N TYR A 118 -23.01 -13.12 -26.34
CA TYR A 118 -23.59 -14.44 -26.61
C TYR A 118 -24.23 -15.07 -25.37
N LYS A 119 -23.83 -14.69 -24.16
CA LYS A 119 -24.40 -15.16 -22.89
C LYS A 119 -25.80 -14.57 -22.60
N LEU A 120 -26.21 -13.50 -23.30
CA LEU A 120 -27.49 -12.83 -23.12
C LEU A 120 -28.54 -13.39 -24.09
N MET A 121 -29.22 -14.47 -23.69
CA MET A 121 -30.12 -15.23 -24.57
C MET A 121 -31.33 -14.43 -25.08
N ASN A 122 -31.80 -13.44 -24.30
CA ASN A 122 -32.96 -12.62 -24.65
C ASN A 122 -32.61 -11.26 -25.25
N LEU A 123 -31.34 -11.06 -25.62
CA LEU A 123 -30.85 -9.81 -26.18
C LEU A 123 -31.49 -9.51 -27.54
N ARG A 124 -32.21 -8.40 -27.63
CA ARG A 124 -32.89 -7.92 -28.85
C ARG A 124 -32.14 -6.76 -29.51
N ARG A 125 -31.51 -5.90 -28.71
CA ARG A 125 -30.84 -4.68 -29.15
C ARG A 125 -29.46 -4.56 -28.51
N LEU A 126 -28.42 -4.45 -29.32
CA LEU A 126 -27.04 -4.24 -28.87
C LEU A 126 -26.54 -2.90 -29.39
N PHE A 127 -25.98 -2.07 -28.52
CA PHE A 127 -25.30 -0.83 -28.92
C PHE A 127 -23.84 -0.88 -28.51
N ILE A 128 -22.94 -0.61 -29.45
CA ILE A 128 -21.49 -0.63 -29.26
C ILE A 128 -20.96 0.78 -29.45
N PHE A 129 -20.21 1.29 -28.47
CA PHE A 129 -19.61 2.61 -28.51
C PHE A 129 -18.08 2.47 -28.59
N CYS A 130 -17.50 2.81 -29.73
CA CYS A 130 -16.06 2.81 -29.98
C CYS A 130 -15.50 4.24 -29.85
N GLU A 131 -14.74 4.48 -28.79
CA GLU A 131 -13.88 5.65 -28.63
C GLU A 131 -12.68 5.57 -29.60
N ALA A 132 -12.04 6.72 -29.88
CA ALA A 132 -11.04 6.87 -30.95
C ALA A 132 -9.88 5.85 -30.98
N GLU A 133 -9.52 5.25 -29.84
CA GLU A 133 -8.40 4.29 -29.72
C GLU A 133 -8.83 2.82 -29.72
N ASN A 134 -10.14 2.53 -29.72
CA ASN A 134 -10.64 1.16 -29.60
C ASN A 134 -10.94 0.54 -30.97
N THR A 135 -10.29 -0.57 -31.29
CA THR A 135 -10.57 -1.32 -32.51
C THR A 135 -11.94 -2.02 -32.45
N LEU A 136 -12.75 -1.83 -33.48
CA LEU A 136 -14.03 -2.52 -33.63
C LEU A 136 -13.81 -4.01 -33.98
N LEU A 137 -14.07 -4.90 -33.03
CA LEU A 137 -14.02 -6.35 -33.20
C LEU A 137 -15.37 -7.00 -32.95
N LEU A 138 -16.12 -7.28 -34.01
CA LEU A 138 -17.43 -7.94 -33.96
C LEU A 138 -17.34 -9.48 -33.99
N THR A 139 -16.29 -10.06 -33.43
CA THR A 139 -16.15 -11.52 -33.44
C THR A 139 -17.15 -12.15 -32.45
N LYS A 140 -17.80 -13.26 -32.84
CA LYS A 140 -18.76 -14.00 -32.00
C LYS A 140 -20.02 -13.22 -31.56
N LEU A 141 -20.52 -12.30 -32.38
CA LEU A 141 -21.86 -11.72 -32.14
C LEU A 141 -22.91 -12.82 -31.99
N PRO A 142 -23.85 -12.70 -31.02
CA PRO A 142 -24.91 -13.67 -30.82
C PRO A 142 -25.71 -13.90 -32.10
N GLN A 143 -25.81 -15.16 -32.53
CA GLN A 143 -26.72 -15.58 -33.60
C GLN A 143 -28.06 -16.02 -33.01
N HIS A 144 -28.54 -15.32 -31.99
CA HIS A 144 -29.82 -15.64 -31.37
C HIS A 144 -30.95 -15.17 -32.28
N SER A 145 -31.99 -15.99 -32.45
CA SER A 145 -33.16 -15.66 -33.29
C SER A 145 -33.93 -14.41 -32.85
N VAL A 146 -33.69 -13.95 -31.62
CA VAL A 146 -34.38 -12.81 -31.01
C VAL A 146 -33.63 -11.48 -31.21
N LEU A 147 -32.36 -11.51 -31.62
CA LEU A 147 -31.58 -10.29 -31.89
C LEU A 147 -32.13 -9.60 -33.13
N LYS A 148 -32.50 -8.32 -33.00
CA LYS A 148 -33.12 -7.54 -34.09
C LYS A 148 -32.25 -6.40 -34.59
N ARG A 149 -31.46 -5.78 -33.70
CA ARG A 149 -30.69 -4.57 -34.06
C ARG A 149 -29.32 -4.52 -33.37
N ILE A 150 -28.31 -4.11 -34.12
CA ILE A 150 -26.97 -3.75 -33.64
C ILE A 150 -26.67 -2.31 -34.06
N GLY A 151 -26.53 -1.40 -33.11
CA GLY A 151 -26.06 -0.04 -33.35
C GLY A 151 -24.58 0.10 -33.00
N ILE A 152 -23.79 0.72 -33.86
CA ILE A 152 -22.36 0.96 -33.67
C ILE A 152 -22.10 2.45 -33.80
N TYR A 153 -21.54 3.05 -32.76
CA TYR A 153 -21.12 4.44 -32.74
C TYR A 153 -19.60 4.47 -32.72
N HIS A 154 -18.99 4.92 -33.82
CA HIS A 154 -17.55 4.89 -33.99
C HIS A 154 -17.01 6.31 -34.18
N GLU A 155 -16.22 6.78 -33.22
CA GLU A 155 -15.78 8.17 -33.21
C GLU A 155 -14.77 8.49 -34.31
N SER A 156 -13.88 7.57 -34.63
CA SER A 156 -12.89 7.68 -35.71
C SER A 156 -13.41 7.08 -37.02
N PRO A 157 -12.77 7.37 -38.17
CA PRO A 157 -13.01 6.61 -39.39
C PRO A 157 -12.71 5.13 -39.18
N LEU A 158 -13.54 4.25 -39.75
CA LEU A 158 -13.25 2.81 -39.75
C LEU A 158 -12.00 2.53 -40.59
N THR A 159 -11.08 1.73 -40.03
CA THR A 159 -9.99 1.14 -40.80
C THR A 159 -10.51 0.11 -41.80
N GLU A 160 -9.71 -0.22 -42.81
CA GLU A 160 -10.07 -1.25 -43.80
C GLU A 160 -10.39 -2.60 -43.14
N PHE A 161 -9.61 -2.98 -42.12
CA PHE A 161 -9.84 -4.19 -41.34
C PHE A 161 -11.21 -4.17 -40.63
N GLU A 162 -11.57 -3.06 -39.98
CA GLU A 162 -12.83 -2.92 -39.26
C GLU A 162 -14.03 -2.89 -40.22
N SER A 163 -13.90 -2.20 -41.36
CA SER A 163 -14.89 -2.23 -42.43
C SER A 163 -15.14 -3.66 -42.92
N ASN A 164 -14.08 -4.43 -43.17
CA ASN A 164 -14.20 -5.82 -43.60
C ASN A 164 -14.87 -6.70 -42.53
N ASN A 165 -14.50 -6.53 -41.25
CA ASN A 165 -15.11 -7.25 -40.13
C ASN A 165 -16.61 -6.93 -39.99
N PHE A 166 -16.97 -5.65 -40.14
CA PHE A 166 -18.37 -5.20 -40.13
C PHE A 166 -19.17 -5.82 -41.28
N ILE A 167 -18.65 -5.75 -42.52
CA ILE A 167 -19.30 -6.32 -43.71
C ILE A 167 -19.53 -7.82 -43.53
N GLN A 168 -18.52 -8.55 -43.07
CA GLN A 168 -18.63 -10.00 -42.86
C GLN A 168 -19.74 -10.35 -41.86
N ASN A 169 -19.83 -9.61 -40.75
CA ASN A 169 -20.87 -9.86 -39.77
C ASN A 169 -22.26 -9.44 -40.24
N ALA A 170 -22.39 -8.32 -40.95
CA ALA A 170 -23.65 -7.89 -41.54
C ALA A 170 -24.18 -8.92 -42.56
N LYS A 171 -23.30 -9.49 -43.39
CA LYS A 171 -23.65 -10.59 -44.32
C LYS A 171 -24.03 -11.87 -43.60
N ARG A 172 -23.41 -12.17 -42.45
CA ARG A 172 -23.71 -13.37 -41.64
C ARG A 172 -25.05 -13.26 -40.91
N LEU A 173 -25.49 -12.05 -40.57
CA LEU A 173 -26.66 -11.77 -39.76
C LEU A 173 -27.73 -11.01 -40.57
N LEU A 174 -28.22 -11.62 -41.64
CA LEU A 174 -29.15 -10.98 -42.59
C LEU A 174 -30.47 -10.50 -41.96
N ASN A 175 -30.91 -11.15 -40.89
CA ASN A 175 -32.16 -10.81 -40.18
C ASN A 175 -31.98 -9.71 -39.11
N VAL A 176 -30.76 -9.22 -38.92
CA VAL A 176 -30.42 -8.19 -37.94
C VAL A 176 -30.14 -6.89 -38.67
N GLU A 177 -30.79 -5.83 -38.20
CA GLU A 177 -30.53 -4.46 -38.67
C GLU A 177 -29.23 -3.93 -38.04
N PHE A 178 -28.29 -3.52 -38.87
CA PHE A 178 -27.06 -2.84 -38.46
C PHE A 178 -27.20 -1.35 -38.68
N VAL A 179 -26.94 -0.55 -37.66
CA VAL A 179 -26.89 0.91 -37.75
C VAL A 179 -25.48 1.35 -37.42
N LEU A 180 -24.77 1.92 -38.39
CA LEU A 180 -23.43 2.46 -38.19
C LEU A 180 -23.49 3.98 -38.18
N ASN A 181 -23.07 4.59 -37.06
CA ASN A 181 -22.85 6.02 -36.93
C ASN A 181 -21.35 6.29 -36.81
N THR A 182 -20.77 7.00 -37.78
CA THR A 182 -19.34 7.31 -37.80
C THR A 182 -19.08 8.68 -38.46
N LYS A 183 -17.96 9.31 -38.10
CA LYS A 183 -17.54 10.61 -38.67
C LYS A 183 -17.16 10.52 -40.16
N SER A 184 -16.79 9.33 -40.66
CA SER A 184 -16.34 9.17 -42.04
C SER A 184 -17.44 8.64 -42.97
N ASN A 185 -17.46 9.13 -44.21
CA ASN A 185 -18.44 8.70 -45.19
C ASN A 185 -18.16 7.28 -45.71
N CYS A 186 -18.79 6.25 -45.14
CA CYS A 186 -18.58 4.84 -45.50
C CYS A 186 -19.43 4.39 -46.71
N LYS A 187 -19.25 5.05 -47.87
CA LYS A 187 -20.06 4.79 -49.09
C LYS A 187 -20.06 3.33 -49.56
N HIS A 188 -18.99 2.59 -49.30
CA HIS A 188 -18.86 1.17 -49.68
C HIS A 188 -19.76 0.23 -48.86
N LEU A 189 -20.30 0.69 -47.72
CA LEU A 189 -21.18 -0.12 -46.85
C LEU A 189 -22.66 -0.01 -47.22
N VAL A 190 -23.05 0.98 -48.03
CA VAL A 190 -24.44 1.29 -48.41
C VAL A 190 -25.08 0.17 -49.25
N PHE A 191 -24.28 -0.72 -49.84
CA PHE A 191 -24.76 -1.82 -50.67
C PHE A 191 -25.37 -2.99 -49.88
N LEU A 192 -25.25 -3.02 -48.55
CA LEU A 192 -25.82 -4.07 -47.71
C LEU A 192 -27.26 -3.70 -47.28
N LYS A 193 -28.25 -4.50 -47.68
CA LYS A 193 -29.68 -4.24 -47.44
C LYS A 193 -30.06 -4.11 -45.96
N ASN A 194 -29.32 -4.73 -45.06
CA ASN A 194 -29.56 -4.69 -43.61
C ASN A 194 -28.68 -3.66 -42.87
N VAL A 195 -27.98 -2.78 -43.59
CA VAL A 195 -27.10 -1.75 -43.02
C VAL A 195 -27.66 -0.37 -43.30
N THR A 196 -27.83 0.42 -42.23
CA THR A 196 -28.10 1.85 -42.30
C THR A 196 -26.85 2.60 -41.85
N THR A 197 -26.38 3.56 -42.64
CA THR A 197 -25.26 4.43 -42.28
C THR A 197 -25.76 5.82 -41.95
N ILE A 198 -25.28 6.40 -40.86
CA ILE A 198 -25.62 7.74 -40.40
C ILE A 198 -24.30 8.49 -40.25
N ASN A 199 -24.15 9.60 -40.98
CA ASN A 199 -22.92 10.41 -40.98
C ASN A 199 -23.04 11.65 -40.07
N ASN A 200 -23.78 11.53 -38.97
CA ASN A 200 -23.99 12.59 -38.00
C ASN A 200 -23.49 12.09 -36.64
N PHE A 201 -22.18 12.21 -36.41
CA PHE A 201 -21.63 12.01 -35.07
C PHE A 201 -21.93 13.25 -34.22
N GLU A 202 -23.19 13.45 -33.86
CA GLU A 202 -23.55 14.22 -32.68
C GLU A 202 -23.76 13.20 -31.56
N PRO A 203 -22.85 13.11 -30.57
CA PRO A 203 -23.17 12.34 -29.40
C PRO A 203 -24.24 13.14 -28.65
N THR A 204 -25.52 12.95 -28.97
CA THR A 204 -26.62 13.29 -28.05
C THR A 204 -26.69 12.27 -26.92
N ILE A 205 -25.52 11.88 -26.40
CA ILE A 205 -25.39 11.54 -25.01
C ILE A 205 -25.09 12.90 -24.38
N ASN A 206 -26.03 13.42 -23.60
CA ASN A 206 -25.72 14.39 -22.56
C ASN A 206 -24.61 13.77 -21.71
N THR A 207 -23.37 13.94 -22.15
CA THR A 207 -22.18 13.94 -21.32
C THR A 207 -22.21 15.27 -20.57
N ASP A 208 -23.28 15.47 -19.81
CA ASP A 208 -23.14 16.26 -18.61
C ASP A 208 -22.05 15.54 -17.83
N ARG A 209 -20.87 16.16 -17.85
CA ARG A 209 -19.72 15.89 -17.00
C ARG A 209 -20.09 16.16 -15.54
N GLN A 210 -21.17 15.58 -15.07
CA GLN A 210 -21.55 15.58 -13.67
C GLN A 210 -21.24 14.19 -13.13
N CYS A 211 -20.02 14.10 -12.58
CA CYS A 211 -19.64 13.23 -11.49
C CYS A 211 -20.59 12.05 -11.22
N GLU A 212 -20.54 11.04 -12.08
CA GLU A 212 -20.61 9.68 -11.56
C GLU A 212 -19.45 9.56 -10.57
N SER A 213 -19.74 9.28 -9.31
CA SER A 213 -18.71 9.03 -8.32
C SER A 213 -17.78 7.96 -8.90
N PRO A 214 -16.50 8.25 -9.16
CA PRO A 214 -15.58 7.26 -9.71
C PRO A 214 -15.63 6.05 -8.79
N VAL A 215 -15.63 4.84 -9.34
CA VAL A 215 -15.40 3.62 -8.55
C VAL A 215 -14.01 3.78 -7.93
N THR A 216 -13.98 4.38 -6.74
CA THR A 216 -12.75 4.86 -6.12
C THR A 216 -11.85 3.70 -5.71
N LYS A 217 -12.43 2.51 -5.55
CA LYS A 217 -11.75 1.30 -5.10
C LYS A 217 -12.35 0.05 -5.77
N VAL A 218 -11.47 -0.82 -6.25
CA VAL A 218 -11.82 -2.17 -6.73
C VAL A 218 -10.99 -3.19 -5.97
N ASP A 219 -11.62 -4.24 -5.46
CA ASP A 219 -10.95 -5.39 -4.86
C ASP A 219 -11.24 -6.63 -5.74
N LEU A 220 -10.20 -7.22 -6.31
CA LEU A 220 -10.27 -8.38 -7.21
C LEU A 220 -9.67 -9.61 -6.53
N HIS A 221 -10.37 -10.74 -6.61
CA HIS A 221 -9.84 -12.03 -6.22
C HIS A 221 -9.79 -12.95 -7.45
N LEU A 222 -8.60 -13.40 -7.82
CA LEU A 222 -8.35 -14.20 -9.01
C LEU A 222 -7.68 -15.52 -8.62
N ASP A 223 -8.33 -16.65 -8.90
CA ASP A 223 -7.72 -17.96 -8.72
C ASP A 223 -6.54 -18.16 -9.69
N VAL A 224 -6.72 -17.74 -10.95
CA VAL A 224 -5.69 -17.80 -11.99
C VAL A 224 -5.63 -16.47 -12.74
N LEU A 225 -4.43 -15.90 -12.84
CA LEU A 225 -4.14 -14.76 -13.70
C LEU A 225 -3.56 -15.24 -15.03
N ASP A 226 -4.33 -15.12 -16.11
CA ASP A 226 -3.96 -15.45 -17.49
C ASP A 226 -4.36 -14.29 -18.45
N GLU A 227 -4.18 -14.45 -19.76
CA GLU A 227 -4.50 -13.40 -20.73
C GLU A 227 -5.99 -13.00 -20.72
N TYR A 228 -6.86 -13.91 -20.29
CA TYR A 228 -8.29 -13.67 -20.22
C TYR A 228 -8.64 -12.86 -18.97
N SER A 229 -8.12 -13.25 -17.80
CA SER A 229 -8.35 -12.53 -16.55
C SER A 229 -7.54 -11.24 -16.39
N ALA A 230 -6.46 -11.06 -17.17
CA ALA A 230 -5.75 -9.78 -17.29
C ALA A 230 -6.67 -8.63 -17.72
N LYS A 231 -7.72 -8.93 -18.48
CA LYS A 231 -8.69 -7.93 -18.94
C LYS A 231 -9.48 -7.30 -17.80
N TYR A 232 -9.55 -7.94 -16.63
CA TYR A 232 -10.18 -7.38 -15.43
C TYR A 232 -9.39 -6.20 -14.83
N PHE A 233 -8.13 -6.00 -15.21
CA PHE A 233 -7.37 -4.79 -14.85
C PHE A 233 -7.82 -3.56 -15.66
N ILE A 234 -8.62 -3.74 -16.72
CA ILE A 234 -9.11 -2.69 -17.61
C ILE A 234 -10.47 -2.19 -17.10
N SER A 235 -10.48 -1.24 -16.17
CA SER A 235 -11.73 -0.57 -15.74
C SER A 235 -11.53 0.95 -15.74
N PRO A 236 -12.20 1.70 -16.63
CA PRO A 236 -12.17 3.16 -16.62
C PRO A 236 -12.64 3.69 -15.26
N GLY A 237 -11.94 4.68 -14.71
CA GLY A 237 -12.34 5.38 -13.47
C GLY A 237 -11.87 4.75 -12.15
N VAL A 238 -11.09 3.66 -12.17
CA VAL A 238 -10.55 3.04 -10.95
C VAL A 238 -9.34 3.82 -10.42
N ILE A 239 -9.49 4.42 -9.23
CA ILE A 239 -8.43 5.21 -8.59
C ILE A 239 -7.57 4.34 -7.66
N ARG A 240 -8.16 3.33 -7.01
CA ARG A 240 -7.47 2.40 -6.10
C ARG A 240 -7.82 0.96 -6.45
N MET A 241 -6.84 0.07 -6.46
CA MET A 241 -7.04 -1.33 -6.82
C MET A 241 -6.30 -2.25 -5.84
N THR A 242 -7.01 -3.24 -5.32
CA THR A 242 -6.44 -4.40 -4.61
C THR A 242 -6.67 -5.64 -5.44
N VAL A 243 -5.64 -6.46 -5.65
CA VAL A 243 -5.74 -7.70 -6.42
C VAL A 243 -5.04 -8.82 -5.65
N ASP A 244 -5.80 -9.86 -5.32
CA ASP A 244 -5.29 -11.09 -4.74
C ASP A 244 -5.31 -12.20 -5.80
N ILE A 245 -4.15 -12.78 -6.09
CA ILE A 245 -3.94 -13.76 -7.15
C ILE A 245 -3.41 -15.05 -6.52
N THR A 246 -4.13 -16.16 -6.70
CA THR A 246 -3.68 -17.47 -6.21
C THR A 246 -2.58 -18.05 -7.10
N ARG A 247 -2.73 -17.99 -8.43
CA ARG A 247 -1.72 -18.49 -9.38
C ARG A 247 -1.53 -17.52 -10.57
N ASN A 248 -0.31 -17.01 -10.75
CA ASN A 248 0.06 -16.22 -11.92
C ASN A 248 0.56 -17.11 -13.09
N CYS A 249 -0.06 -16.98 -14.25
CA CYS A 249 0.35 -17.63 -15.50
C CYS A 249 0.89 -16.65 -16.55
N LEU A 250 0.89 -15.34 -16.27
CA LEU A 250 1.40 -14.31 -17.17
C LEU A 250 2.87 -14.00 -16.94
N ASP A 251 3.59 -13.80 -18.04
CA ASP A 251 4.98 -13.34 -18.00
C ASP A 251 5.07 -11.81 -18.05
N TYR A 252 4.06 -11.12 -18.60
CA TYR A 252 4.02 -9.67 -18.74
C TYR A 252 2.61 -9.09 -18.53
N LEU A 253 2.51 -7.96 -17.83
CA LEU A 253 1.30 -7.13 -17.80
C LEU A 253 1.68 -5.65 -17.89
N ASN A 254 1.02 -4.94 -18.80
CA ASN A 254 1.14 -3.48 -18.92
C ASN A 254 -0.12 -2.79 -18.41
N ILE A 255 0.01 -2.09 -17.28
CA ILE A 255 -1.03 -1.23 -16.70
C ILE A 255 -0.60 0.24 -16.66
N SER A 256 0.33 0.65 -17.54
CA SER A 256 0.83 2.04 -17.57
C SER A 256 -0.18 3.08 -18.06
N SER A 257 -1.17 2.68 -18.86
CA SER A 257 -2.20 3.56 -19.40
C SER A 257 -3.30 3.92 -18.40
N PHE A 258 -3.35 3.28 -17.23
CA PHE A 258 -4.39 3.53 -16.23
C PHE A 258 -4.13 4.78 -15.40
N VAL A 259 -5.19 5.42 -14.93
CA VAL A 259 -5.12 6.52 -13.95
C VAL A 259 -5.33 5.98 -12.55
N LEU A 260 -4.35 5.22 -12.06
CA LEU A 260 -4.38 4.59 -10.74
C LEU A 260 -3.52 5.37 -9.73
N LYS A 261 -4.03 5.66 -8.53
CA LYS A 261 -3.28 6.28 -7.42
C LYS A 261 -2.75 5.26 -6.42
N GLU A 262 -3.46 4.16 -6.19
CA GLU A 262 -3.04 3.12 -5.22
C GLU A 262 -3.22 1.74 -5.83
N LEU A 263 -2.15 0.93 -5.82
CA LEU A 263 -2.15 -0.44 -6.31
C LEU A 263 -1.64 -1.38 -5.23
N LYS A 264 -2.42 -2.39 -4.89
CA LYS A 264 -2.04 -3.48 -3.98
C LYS A 264 -2.19 -4.80 -4.71
N ILE A 265 -1.10 -5.55 -4.87
CA ILE A 265 -1.09 -6.85 -5.53
C ILE A 265 -0.54 -7.89 -4.56
N SER A 266 -1.21 -9.02 -4.43
CA SER A 266 -0.75 -10.19 -3.69
C SER A 266 -0.75 -11.40 -4.62
N VAL A 267 0.39 -12.09 -4.76
CA VAL A 267 0.52 -13.30 -5.59
C VAL A 267 1.04 -14.44 -4.75
N LYS A 268 0.29 -15.54 -4.66
CA LYS A 268 0.73 -16.72 -3.88
C LYS A 268 1.76 -17.57 -4.63
N THR A 269 1.47 -17.93 -5.89
CA THR A 269 2.31 -18.82 -6.71
C THR A 269 2.28 -18.43 -8.18
N GLY A 270 3.23 -18.88 -9.00
CA GLY A 270 3.16 -18.70 -10.44
C GLY A 270 4.49 -18.38 -11.12
N ARG A 271 4.39 -17.88 -12.36
CA ARG A 271 5.55 -17.46 -13.18
C ARG A 271 6.11 -16.12 -12.71
N HIS A 272 7.37 -15.87 -13.07
CA HIS A 272 8.02 -14.56 -12.96
C HIS A 272 7.26 -13.53 -13.79
N TRP A 273 6.91 -12.42 -13.17
CA TRP A 273 5.99 -11.47 -13.78
C TRP A 273 6.63 -10.10 -14.02
N CYS A 274 6.62 -9.65 -15.26
CA CYS A 274 7.08 -8.33 -15.67
C CYS A 274 5.89 -7.35 -15.68
N LEU A 275 5.93 -6.31 -14.85
CA LEU A 275 4.85 -5.33 -14.69
C LEU A 275 5.30 -3.93 -15.12
N CYS A 276 4.47 -3.25 -15.92
CA CYS A 276 4.63 -1.84 -16.25
C CYS A 276 3.51 -1.04 -15.58
N LEU A 277 3.88 -0.11 -14.70
CA LEU A 277 2.99 0.58 -13.76
C LEU A 277 2.50 1.94 -14.29
N PRO A 278 1.35 2.47 -13.82
CA PRO A 278 0.86 3.77 -14.23
C PRO A 278 1.62 4.93 -13.57
N SER A 279 1.91 5.99 -14.33
CA SER A 279 2.64 7.18 -13.86
C SER A 279 1.90 8.00 -12.81
N SER A 280 0.59 7.81 -12.69
CA SER A 280 -0.26 8.45 -11.69
C SER A 280 -0.14 7.86 -10.27
N LEU A 281 0.59 6.75 -10.12
CA LEU A 281 0.65 5.97 -8.89
C LEU A 281 1.32 6.76 -7.75
N VAL A 282 0.68 6.77 -6.59
CA VAL A 282 1.16 7.40 -5.35
C VAL A 282 1.55 6.34 -4.32
N VAL A 283 0.85 5.20 -4.31
CA VAL A 283 1.08 4.10 -3.37
C VAL A 283 1.17 2.78 -4.13
N LEU A 284 2.21 2.00 -3.86
CA LEU A 284 2.42 0.65 -4.40
C LEU A 284 2.63 -0.35 -3.27
N THR A 285 1.87 -1.43 -3.28
CA THR A 285 2.12 -2.61 -2.44
C THR A 285 2.14 -3.87 -3.31
N ILE A 286 3.20 -4.67 -3.22
CA ILE A 286 3.29 -5.96 -3.89
C ILE A 286 3.72 -7.01 -2.86
N LYS A 287 3.02 -8.13 -2.78
CA LYS A 287 3.30 -9.23 -1.84
C LYS A 287 3.36 -10.57 -2.55
N GLY A 288 4.34 -11.40 -2.17
CA GLY A 288 4.57 -12.73 -2.72
C GLY A 288 5.04 -12.72 -4.17
N GLY A 289 5.24 -13.90 -4.75
CA GLY A 289 5.69 -14.09 -6.14
C GLY A 289 7.09 -13.54 -6.45
N THR A 290 7.40 -13.47 -7.75
CA THR A 290 8.64 -12.89 -8.27
C THR A 290 8.31 -11.88 -9.37
N PHE A 291 8.79 -10.65 -9.23
CA PHE A 291 8.41 -9.51 -10.07
C PHE A 291 9.60 -8.81 -10.71
N TRP A 292 9.35 -8.23 -11.89
CA TRP A 292 10.20 -7.21 -12.51
C TRP A 292 9.39 -5.95 -12.79
N LEU A 293 9.76 -4.83 -12.17
CA LEU A 293 9.08 -3.54 -12.35
C LEU A 293 9.83 -2.69 -13.37
N THR A 294 9.29 -2.61 -14.60
CA THR A 294 10.01 -2.04 -15.75
C THR A 294 10.22 -0.53 -15.69
N ASN A 295 9.33 0.20 -15.02
CA ASN A 295 9.31 1.66 -15.04
C ASN A 295 9.32 2.32 -13.65
N LEU A 296 9.66 1.58 -12.59
CA LEU A 296 9.63 2.06 -11.20
C LEU A 296 10.36 3.41 -11.01
N LYS A 297 11.55 3.56 -11.60
CA LYS A 297 12.36 4.80 -11.51
C LYS A 297 11.67 6.03 -12.13
N ARG A 298 10.71 5.84 -13.04
CA ARG A 298 10.00 6.92 -13.78
C ARG A 298 8.67 7.33 -13.13
N LEU A 299 8.34 6.80 -11.95
CA LEU A 299 7.09 7.08 -11.25
C LEU A 299 7.25 8.28 -10.32
N ASP A 300 7.26 9.49 -10.88
CA ASP A 300 7.57 10.74 -10.16
C ASP A 300 6.54 11.15 -9.08
N ARG A 301 5.38 10.48 -9.04
CA ARG A 301 4.32 10.72 -8.05
C ARG A 301 4.31 9.71 -6.92
N LEU A 302 5.13 8.67 -7.02
CA LEU A 302 5.13 7.56 -6.08
C LEU A 302 5.76 8.00 -4.76
N LYS A 303 4.98 7.95 -3.68
CA LYS A 303 5.40 8.35 -2.33
C LYS A 303 5.67 7.16 -1.43
N ASP A 304 4.82 6.13 -1.52
CA ASP A 304 4.89 4.96 -0.65
C ASP A 304 5.07 3.68 -1.47
N VAL A 305 6.08 2.89 -1.09
CA VAL A 305 6.44 1.63 -1.76
C VAL A 305 6.61 0.53 -0.72
N ASP A 306 5.83 -0.54 -0.83
CA ASP A 306 5.95 -1.75 -0.01
C ASP A 306 6.05 -2.99 -0.90
N LEU A 307 7.24 -3.56 -1.02
CA LEU A 307 7.54 -4.71 -1.88
C LEU A 307 7.98 -5.87 -0.99
N ASP A 308 7.10 -6.84 -0.76
CA ASP A 308 7.38 -8.09 -0.05
C ASP A 308 7.44 -9.23 -1.06
N THR A 309 8.46 -9.21 -1.93
CA THR A 309 8.52 -10.04 -3.13
C THR A 309 9.96 -10.24 -3.60
N GLU A 310 10.20 -11.27 -4.40
CA GLU A 310 11.49 -11.41 -5.08
C GLU A 310 11.56 -10.47 -6.30
N LEU A 311 12.55 -9.59 -6.34
CA LEU A 311 12.78 -8.69 -7.46
C LEU A 311 13.92 -9.23 -8.33
N THR A 312 13.60 -9.84 -9.46
CA THR A 312 14.60 -10.41 -10.37
C THR A 312 14.39 -9.90 -11.79
N PRO A 313 15.43 -9.35 -12.45
CA PRO A 313 15.34 -9.03 -13.87
C PRO A 313 15.13 -10.31 -14.68
N PRO A 314 14.38 -10.26 -15.80
CA PRO A 314 14.25 -11.40 -16.69
C PRO A 314 15.62 -11.85 -17.18
N LYS A 315 15.81 -13.17 -17.33
CA LYS A 315 17.09 -13.87 -17.61
C LYS A 315 17.93 -13.29 -18.77
N ALA A 316 17.35 -12.44 -19.62
CA ALA A 316 18.00 -11.78 -20.74
C ALA A 316 18.80 -10.50 -20.39
N GLN A 317 18.58 -9.87 -19.23
CA GLN A 317 19.28 -8.62 -18.86
C GLN A 317 20.47 -8.88 -17.93
N LYS A 318 21.58 -9.38 -18.50
CA LYS A 318 22.88 -9.41 -17.83
C LYS A 318 23.36 -7.97 -17.62
N GLY A 319 23.17 -7.41 -16.41
CA GLY A 319 23.83 -6.15 -16.03
C GLY A 319 23.13 -5.30 -14.99
N VAL A 320 21.79 -5.31 -14.93
CA VAL A 320 21.05 -4.46 -13.98
C VAL A 320 20.76 -5.26 -12.71
N LYS A 321 21.63 -5.11 -11.70
CA LYS A 321 21.54 -5.84 -10.43
C LYS A 321 20.84 -5.05 -9.31
N SER A 322 20.43 -3.81 -9.56
CA SER A 322 19.99 -2.87 -8.52
C SER A 322 18.57 -2.33 -8.74
N VAL A 323 17.73 -2.43 -7.72
CA VAL A 323 16.43 -1.73 -7.66
C VAL A 323 16.69 -0.26 -7.36
N CYS A 324 16.24 0.63 -8.25
CA CYS A 324 16.33 2.08 -8.07
C CYS A 324 14.94 2.65 -7.79
N LEU A 325 14.77 3.32 -6.65
CA LEU A 325 13.54 4.02 -6.30
C LEU A 325 13.45 5.37 -7.04
N PRO A 326 12.23 5.84 -7.39
CA PRO A 326 12.03 7.20 -7.87
C PRO A 326 12.33 8.23 -6.77
N LEU A 327 12.71 9.44 -7.18
CA LEU A 327 13.12 10.54 -6.29
C LEU A 327 12.01 11.07 -5.39
N SER A 328 10.75 10.69 -5.64
CA SER A 328 9.56 11.14 -4.93
C SER A 328 9.21 10.27 -3.70
N VAL A 329 9.86 9.12 -3.53
CA VAL A 329 9.48 8.14 -2.49
C VAL A 329 9.85 8.67 -1.10
N GLU A 330 8.85 8.84 -0.26
CA GLU A 330 8.98 9.25 1.14
C GLU A 330 9.11 8.05 2.09
N ASN A 331 8.43 6.94 1.80
CA ASN A 331 8.50 5.71 2.61
C ASN A 331 8.69 4.48 1.74
N CYS A 332 9.63 3.62 2.15
CA CYS A 332 9.97 2.41 1.43
C CYS A 332 10.10 1.22 2.38
N CYS A 333 9.46 0.10 2.05
CA CYS A 333 9.65 -1.22 2.64
C CYS A 333 9.96 -2.21 1.51
N ILE A 334 11.11 -2.87 1.56
CA ILE A 334 11.52 -3.87 0.58
C ILE A 334 11.96 -5.11 1.32
N LYS A 335 11.29 -6.22 1.10
CA LYS A 335 11.69 -7.55 1.56
C LYS A 335 11.93 -8.43 0.35
N SER A 336 13.20 -8.74 0.11
CA SER A 336 13.61 -9.70 -0.91
C SER A 336 13.51 -11.12 -0.33
N ILE A 337 12.71 -11.97 -0.97
CA ILE A 337 12.46 -13.35 -0.53
C ILE A 337 13.66 -14.27 -0.87
N PHE A 338 14.48 -13.93 -1.89
CA PHE A 338 15.64 -14.73 -2.29
C PHE A 338 16.92 -13.90 -2.51
N GLY A 339 18.05 -14.53 -2.23
CA GLY A 339 19.31 -13.88 -1.82
C GLY A 339 20.22 -13.28 -2.90
N ASN A 340 19.70 -12.89 -4.07
CA ASN A 340 20.55 -12.35 -5.15
C ASN A 340 20.19 -10.93 -5.61
N SER A 341 19.08 -10.35 -5.15
CA SER A 341 18.69 -8.99 -5.51
C SER A 341 19.52 -7.99 -4.71
N LYS A 342 20.54 -7.38 -5.32
CA LYS A 342 21.29 -6.29 -4.68
C LYS A 342 20.38 -5.06 -4.64
N PHE A 343 20.10 -4.53 -3.46
CA PHE A 343 19.41 -3.25 -3.39
C PHE A 343 20.37 -2.14 -3.85
N GLY A 344 19.90 -1.27 -4.74
CA GLY A 344 20.70 -0.20 -5.31
C GLY A 344 20.98 0.92 -4.33
N ASN A 345 21.87 1.82 -4.73
CA ASN A 345 22.17 3.03 -3.98
C ASN A 345 20.89 3.88 -3.81
N VAL A 346 20.53 4.19 -2.56
CA VAL A 346 19.39 5.07 -2.23
C VAL A 346 19.83 6.53 -2.20
N ASP A 347 21.11 6.78 -2.46
CA ASP A 347 21.80 8.06 -2.31
C ASP A 347 21.22 9.21 -3.14
N GLN A 348 20.37 8.95 -4.13
CA GLN A 348 19.73 10.03 -4.90
C GLN A 348 18.42 10.51 -4.29
N ASN A 349 17.83 9.76 -3.35
CA ASN A 349 16.48 10.03 -2.87
C ASN A 349 16.48 11.00 -1.66
N LEU A 350 16.35 12.29 -1.97
CA LEU A 350 16.42 13.38 -0.99
C LEU A 350 15.21 13.47 -0.06
N VAL A 351 14.06 12.93 -0.46
CA VAL A 351 12.78 13.04 0.30
C VAL A 351 12.44 11.82 1.15
N LEU A 352 13.25 10.77 1.07
CA LEU A 352 13.04 9.54 1.84
C LEU A 352 13.11 9.79 3.34
N ARG A 353 12.03 9.47 4.06
CA ARG A 353 11.89 9.64 5.52
C ARG A 353 12.04 8.33 6.27
N LYS A 354 11.55 7.22 5.71
CA LYS A 354 11.61 5.88 6.31
C LYS A 354 12.02 4.83 5.29
N CYS A 355 12.96 3.96 5.66
CA CYS A 355 13.44 2.86 4.82
C CYS A 355 13.52 1.57 5.64
N ASN A 356 12.86 0.52 5.18
CA ASN A 356 12.98 -0.83 5.71
C ASN A 356 13.44 -1.78 4.62
N VAL A 357 14.52 -2.51 4.85
CA VAL A 357 15.10 -3.44 3.88
C VAL A 357 15.37 -4.78 4.52
N THR A 358 14.82 -5.85 3.96
CA THR A 358 15.06 -7.24 4.39
C THR A 358 15.54 -8.06 3.19
N GLY A 359 16.57 -8.89 3.35
CA GLY A 359 17.04 -9.80 2.29
C GLY A 359 18.57 -9.94 2.23
N CYS A 360 19.12 -10.31 1.07
CA CYS A 360 20.58 -10.36 0.88
C CYS A 360 21.07 -9.02 0.34
N VAL A 361 21.51 -8.14 1.23
CA VAL A 361 21.99 -6.79 0.88
C VAL A 361 23.44 -6.66 1.32
N ASP A 362 24.34 -6.46 0.36
CA ASP A 362 25.78 -6.33 0.61
C ASP A 362 26.20 -4.88 0.92
N PHE A 363 25.45 -3.91 0.40
CA PHE A 363 25.80 -2.48 0.49
C PHE A 363 24.55 -1.61 0.50
N LEU A 364 24.53 -0.58 1.35
CA LEU A 364 23.50 0.45 1.40
C LEU A 364 24.13 1.81 1.71
N ASP A 365 24.09 2.75 0.76
CA ASP A 365 24.46 4.15 1.00
C ASP A 365 23.22 5.03 1.13
N CYS A 366 23.04 5.61 2.31
CA CYS A 366 22.01 6.59 2.61
C CYS A 366 22.62 7.96 2.95
N SER A 367 23.91 8.21 2.69
CA SER A 367 24.62 9.43 3.10
C SER A 367 23.95 10.73 2.63
N LYS A 368 23.36 10.70 1.44
CA LYS A 368 22.68 11.83 0.79
C LYS A 368 21.18 11.93 1.12
N CYS A 369 20.59 10.95 1.81
CA CYS A 369 19.17 10.97 2.21
C CYS A 369 18.94 11.91 3.40
N SER A 370 18.98 13.22 3.17
CA SER A 370 18.99 14.23 4.24
C SER A 370 17.75 14.21 5.15
N LEU A 371 16.60 13.73 4.65
CA LEU A 371 15.33 13.64 5.38
C LEU A 371 15.08 12.28 6.04
N LEU A 372 16.01 11.31 5.90
CA LEU A 372 15.85 9.97 6.43
C LEU A 372 15.97 9.98 7.95
N THR A 373 14.87 9.61 8.61
CA THR A 373 14.78 9.59 10.08
C THR A 373 14.79 8.17 10.63
N HIS A 374 14.29 7.18 9.88
CA HIS A 374 14.19 5.79 10.30
C HIS A 374 14.77 4.85 9.26
N LEU A 375 15.68 3.98 9.68
CA LEU A 375 16.27 2.94 8.86
C LEU A 375 16.24 1.61 9.61
N THR A 376 15.64 0.60 8.99
CA THR A 376 15.69 -0.79 9.45
C THR A 376 16.28 -1.66 8.35
N VAL A 377 17.29 -2.46 8.68
CA VAL A 377 17.94 -3.39 7.76
C VAL A 377 18.04 -4.75 8.41
N TYR A 378 17.52 -5.78 7.73
CA TYR A 378 17.69 -7.17 8.09
C TYR A 378 18.38 -7.91 6.95
N THR A 379 19.67 -8.21 7.09
CA THR A 379 20.49 -8.76 6.00
C THR A 379 20.99 -10.18 6.25
N THR A 380 20.95 -11.01 5.22
CA THR A 380 21.57 -12.35 5.20
C THR A 380 22.88 -12.40 4.42
N ALA A 381 23.34 -11.28 3.87
CA ALA A 381 24.61 -11.19 3.14
C ALA A 381 25.80 -11.58 4.02
N GLN A 382 26.87 -12.14 3.42
CA GLN A 382 28.10 -12.49 4.14
C GLN A 382 28.88 -11.26 4.59
N GLN A 383 28.77 -10.15 3.87
CA GLN A 383 29.35 -8.87 4.26
C GLN A 383 28.36 -7.76 3.87
N PHE A 384 28.00 -6.93 4.84
CA PHE A 384 27.11 -5.80 4.66
C PHE A 384 27.82 -4.51 5.04
N THR A 385 27.76 -3.51 4.17
CA THR A 385 28.28 -2.17 4.43
C THR A 385 27.17 -1.14 4.41
N LEU A 386 27.05 -0.35 5.48
CA LEU A 386 26.04 0.70 5.61
C LEU A 386 26.69 2.08 5.76
N THR A 387 26.19 3.07 5.03
CA THR A 387 26.52 4.49 5.25
C THR A 387 25.24 5.24 5.62
N VAL A 388 25.23 5.93 6.77
CA VAL A 388 24.04 6.63 7.29
C VAL A 388 24.12 8.15 7.06
N PRO A 389 22.97 8.85 6.89
CA PRO A 389 22.92 10.31 6.78
C PRO A 389 23.08 11.00 8.13
N LYS A 390 23.31 12.32 8.08
CA LYS A 390 23.62 13.15 9.25
C LYS A 390 22.49 13.29 10.28
N LEU A 391 21.24 13.35 9.83
CA LEU A 391 20.09 13.68 10.67
C LEU A 391 19.24 12.46 11.06
N ILE A 392 19.82 11.26 10.94
CA ILE A 392 19.10 10.03 11.23
C ILE A 392 18.81 9.92 12.73
N LYS A 393 17.61 9.45 13.07
CA LYS A 393 17.15 9.30 14.45
C LYS A 393 17.18 7.85 14.90
N ASN A 394 16.67 6.95 14.05
CA ASN A 394 16.46 5.55 14.40
C ASN A 394 17.14 4.64 13.39
N VAL A 395 18.07 3.81 13.85
CA VAL A 395 18.77 2.80 13.05
C VAL A 395 18.67 1.44 13.72
N SER A 396 18.19 0.45 12.97
CA SER A 396 18.20 -0.96 13.36
C SER A 396 18.84 -1.78 12.25
N VAL A 397 19.94 -2.47 12.54
CA VAL A 397 20.67 -3.32 11.60
C VAL A 397 20.85 -4.68 12.23
N ILE A 398 20.31 -5.71 11.60
CA ILE A 398 20.41 -7.09 12.06
C ILE A 398 21.00 -7.93 10.93
N SER A 399 22.10 -8.65 11.21
CA SER A 399 22.70 -9.62 10.31
C SER A 399 22.91 -10.96 11.00
N LYS A 400 22.30 -12.01 10.44
CA LYS A 400 22.41 -13.37 11.00
C LYS A 400 23.80 -13.98 10.83
N ASN A 401 24.39 -13.82 9.64
CA ASN A 401 25.56 -14.58 9.22
C ASN A 401 26.73 -13.69 8.71
N GLY A 402 26.51 -12.38 8.58
CA GLY A 402 27.39 -11.49 7.85
C GLY A 402 28.20 -10.54 8.70
N ARG A 403 29.36 -10.13 8.16
CA ARG A 403 30.15 -9.04 8.72
C ARG A 403 29.48 -7.69 8.42
N ILE A 404 29.15 -6.92 9.45
CA ILE A 404 28.58 -5.57 9.32
C ILE A 404 29.71 -4.54 9.39
N VAL A 405 29.72 -3.61 8.43
CA VAL A 405 30.64 -2.47 8.38
C VAL A 405 29.83 -1.18 8.28
N MET A 406 29.78 -0.40 9.36
CA MET A 406 29.15 0.92 9.33
C MET A 406 30.18 2.01 9.00
N LYS A 407 29.98 2.68 7.85
CA LYS A 407 30.75 3.84 7.38
C LYS A 407 30.07 5.14 7.85
N ASN A 408 30.86 6.19 8.03
CA ASN A 408 30.40 7.52 8.48
C ASN A 408 29.66 7.56 9.83
N SER A 409 30.09 6.74 10.80
CA SER A 409 29.59 6.82 12.18
C SER A 409 30.01 8.11 12.92
N ARG A 410 30.72 9.02 12.25
CA ARG A 410 31.03 10.36 12.76
C ARG A 410 29.80 11.27 12.82
N ILE A 411 28.61 10.81 12.43
CA ILE A 411 27.41 11.65 12.35
C ILE A 411 26.23 11.13 13.20
N LEU A 412 26.53 10.42 14.29
CA LEU A 412 25.52 9.81 15.18
C LEU A 412 24.95 10.77 16.24
N ASN A 413 25.24 12.07 16.21
CA ASN A 413 24.86 12.97 17.31
C ASN A 413 23.35 13.23 17.44
N THR A 414 22.54 12.85 16.45
CA THR A 414 21.08 13.04 16.47
C THR A 414 20.29 11.75 16.72
N MET A 415 20.94 10.62 16.98
CA MET A 415 20.25 9.34 17.11
C MET A 415 19.53 9.19 18.46
N SER A 416 18.25 8.84 18.41
CA SER A 416 17.47 8.38 19.56
C SER A 416 17.57 6.86 19.74
N VAL A 417 17.65 6.09 18.66
CA VAL A 417 17.68 4.62 18.73
C VAL A 417 18.78 4.06 17.82
N LEU A 418 19.65 3.23 18.40
CA LEU A 418 20.65 2.46 17.67
C LEU A 418 20.58 0.99 18.09
N HIS A 419 20.21 0.13 17.15
CA HIS A 419 20.21 -1.32 17.31
C HIS A 419 21.12 -1.96 16.26
N VAL A 420 22.15 -2.67 16.68
CA VAL A 420 23.05 -3.43 15.82
C VAL A 420 23.22 -4.84 16.37
N GLU A 421 22.80 -5.84 15.60
CA GLU A 421 22.94 -7.26 15.93
C GLU A 421 23.65 -7.99 14.77
N GLY A 422 24.73 -8.72 15.06
CA GLY A 422 25.47 -9.52 14.07
C GLY A 422 26.97 -9.51 14.28
N ASN A 423 27.75 -9.88 13.25
CA ASN A 423 29.21 -9.90 13.34
C ASN A 423 29.78 -8.53 12.97
N PHE A 424 30.14 -7.69 13.95
CA PHE A 424 30.83 -6.42 13.69
C PHE A 424 32.08 -6.29 14.56
N GLU A 425 33.20 -5.94 13.94
CA GLU A 425 34.48 -5.83 14.63
C GLU A 425 34.75 -4.41 15.14
N PHE A 426 34.13 -3.40 14.53
CA PHE A 426 34.39 -2.00 14.85
C PHE A 426 33.10 -1.17 14.77
N LEU A 427 32.88 -0.33 15.79
CA LEU A 427 31.82 0.67 15.79
C LEU A 427 32.34 1.95 16.47
N ASP A 428 32.24 3.10 15.78
CA ASP A 428 32.67 4.38 16.33
C ASP A 428 31.48 5.22 16.75
N LEU A 429 31.27 5.31 18.07
CA LEU A 429 30.21 6.04 18.76
C LEU A 429 30.72 7.38 19.31
N THR A 430 31.88 7.89 18.90
CA THR A 430 32.54 9.08 19.50
C THR A 430 31.61 10.31 19.58
N ASN A 431 30.63 10.42 18.69
CA ASN A 431 29.72 11.56 18.62
C ASN A 431 28.31 11.28 19.20
N LEU A 432 28.07 10.11 19.80
CA LEU A 432 26.79 9.72 20.39
C LEU A 432 26.78 9.98 21.90
N TYR A 433 26.63 11.24 22.31
CA TYR A 433 26.64 11.64 23.73
C TYR A 433 25.37 11.27 24.52
N SER A 434 24.27 11.02 23.83
CA SER A 434 23.01 10.60 24.46
C SER A 434 22.21 9.82 23.43
N VAL A 435 21.56 8.75 23.88
CA VAL A 435 20.70 7.90 23.06
C VAL A 435 19.54 7.44 23.93
N GLU A 436 18.33 7.30 23.40
CA GLU A 436 17.22 6.77 24.19
C GLU A 436 17.35 5.26 24.34
N SER A 437 17.66 4.54 23.25
CA SER A 437 17.85 3.10 23.27
C SER A 437 19.08 2.68 22.49
N LEU A 438 19.99 1.96 23.16
CA LEU A 438 21.20 1.38 22.57
C LEU A 438 21.20 -0.13 22.75
N VAL A 439 21.18 -0.87 21.64
CA VAL A 439 21.24 -2.33 21.61
C VAL A 439 22.37 -2.76 20.70
N LEU A 440 23.43 -3.35 21.26
CA LEU A 440 24.59 -3.85 20.52
C LEU A 440 24.80 -5.31 20.87
N ILE A 441 24.59 -6.20 19.90
CA ILE A 441 24.75 -7.66 20.05
C ILE A 441 25.76 -8.13 19.02
N SER A 442 27.01 -8.32 19.43
CA SER A 442 28.10 -8.74 18.55
C SER A 442 28.39 -10.23 18.66
N SER A 443 28.46 -10.90 17.51
CA SER A 443 28.98 -12.26 17.37
C SER A 443 30.45 -12.32 16.92
N ALA A 444 31.12 -11.18 16.77
CA ALA A 444 32.53 -11.12 16.38
C ALA A 444 33.44 -11.66 17.49
N LYS A 445 34.58 -12.26 17.11
CA LYS A 445 35.59 -12.77 18.07
C LYS A 445 36.09 -11.67 19.00
N ALA A 446 36.27 -10.46 18.46
CA ALA A 446 36.61 -9.26 19.21
C ALA A 446 35.92 -8.05 18.55
N THR A 447 35.33 -7.18 19.37
CA THR A 447 34.65 -5.97 18.94
C THR A 447 35.29 -4.75 19.61
N GLN A 448 35.71 -3.77 18.81
CA GLN A 448 36.22 -2.50 19.29
C GLN A 448 35.14 -1.43 19.15
N ILE A 449 34.78 -0.79 20.27
CA ILE A 449 33.91 0.39 20.28
C ILE A 449 34.75 1.63 20.63
N LYS A 450 34.63 2.69 19.84
CA LYS A 450 35.10 4.03 20.27
C LYS A 450 33.94 4.76 20.92
N PHE A 451 34.03 5.03 22.21
CA PHE A 451 33.00 5.75 22.95
C PHE A 451 33.23 7.27 22.87
N PRO A 452 32.18 8.08 23.15
CA PRO A 452 32.35 9.51 23.31
C PRO A 452 33.30 9.84 24.47
N LYS A 453 34.16 10.84 24.26
CA LYS A 453 35.00 11.40 25.31
C LYS A 453 34.25 12.54 25.97
N TYR A 454 33.94 12.41 27.25
CA TYR A 454 33.26 13.48 27.98
C TYR A 454 34.29 14.39 28.66
N PRO A 455 34.21 15.71 28.44
CA PRO A 455 34.99 16.68 29.18
C PRO A 455 34.75 16.51 30.68
N LYS A 456 35.80 16.59 31.48
CA LYS A 456 35.75 16.46 32.94
C LYS A 456 34.62 17.28 33.57
N ASN A 457 34.47 18.53 33.14
CA ASN A 457 33.44 19.46 33.64
C ASN A 457 32.00 18.97 33.39
N LEU A 458 31.73 18.30 32.26
CA LEU A 458 30.41 17.74 31.96
C LEU A 458 30.13 16.49 32.79
N VAL A 459 31.17 15.71 33.07
CA VAL A 459 31.08 14.52 33.91
C VAL A 459 30.86 14.93 35.38
N GLU A 460 31.55 15.96 35.86
CA GLU A 460 31.38 16.53 37.21
C GLU A 460 29.96 17.04 37.49
N CYS A 461 29.19 17.46 36.48
CA CYS A 461 27.75 17.75 36.65
C CYS A 461 26.94 16.53 37.13
N TYR A 462 27.42 15.31 36.85
CA TYR A 462 26.83 14.05 37.30
C TYR A 462 27.44 13.54 38.60
N PHE A 463 28.64 14.00 39.00
CA PHE A 463 29.37 13.48 40.16
C PHE A 463 29.85 14.62 41.08
N HIS A 464 29.48 14.60 42.36
CA HIS A 464 30.00 15.54 43.37
C HIS A 464 31.46 15.26 43.80
N ARG A 465 32.23 14.47 43.02
CA ARG A 465 33.64 14.20 43.26
C ARG A 465 34.46 14.61 42.03
N PRO A 466 35.59 15.32 42.20
CA PRO A 466 36.52 15.55 41.10
C PRO A 466 37.01 14.19 40.59
N LEU A 467 36.81 13.92 39.29
CA LEU A 467 37.40 12.78 38.63
C LEU A 467 38.82 13.14 38.21
N ASP A 468 39.81 12.35 38.62
CA ASP A 468 41.22 12.62 38.31
C ASP A 468 41.57 12.40 36.83
N ALA A 469 40.66 11.82 36.03
CA ALA A 469 40.89 11.50 34.62
C ALA A 469 39.63 11.70 33.74
N VAL A 470 39.85 11.88 32.43
CA VAL A 470 38.81 11.85 31.39
C VAL A 470 38.12 10.49 31.39
N VAL A 471 36.79 10.48 31.36
CA VAL A 471 36.02 9.22 31.25
C VAL A 471 35.93 8.82 29.78
N GLU A 472 36.60 7.72 29.44
CA GLU A 472 36.76 7.27 28.05
C GLU A 472 35.67 6.32 27.54
N SER A 473 34.76 5.84 28.40
CA SER A 473 33.75 4.82 28.06
C SER A 473 32.38 5.09 28.70
N LEU A 474 31.93 6.36 28.69
CA LEU A 474 30.61 6.74 29.20
C LEU A 474 29.54 6.61 28.12
N ILE A 475 28.44 5.92 28.47
CA ILE A 475 27.22 5.85 27.66
C ILE A 475 26.10 6.49 28.48
N ASN A 476 25.38 7.45 27.90
CA ASN A 476 24.15 7.98 28.48
C ASN A 476 22.96 7.40 27.70
N SER A 477 22.15 6.57 28.36
CA SER A 477 21.00 5.91 27.73
C SER A 477 19.78 5.83 28.63
N ARG A 478 18.58 5.76 28.03
CA ARG A 478 17.37 5.34 28.77
C ARG A 478 17.25 3.83 28.83
N SER A 479 17.66 3.12 27.78
CA SER A 479 17.64 1.66 27.68
C SER A 479 18.94 1.15 27.05
N LEU A 480 19.57 0.13 27.64
CA LEU A 480 20.89 -0.36 27.22
C LEU A 480 20.96 -1.89 27.20
N SER A 481 21.41 -2.44 26.07
CA SER A 481 21.75 -3.86 25.92
C SER A 481 23.07 -4.00 25.17
N LEU A 482 24.07 -4.61 25.80
CA LEU A 482 25.39 -4.88 25.23
C LEU A 482 25.71 -6.36 25.40
N LYS A 483 25.85 -7.11 24.32
CA LYS A 483 26.19 -8.54 24.35
C LYS A 483 27.29 -8.86 23.34
N GLY A 484 28.34 -9.58 23.74
CA GLY A 484 29.44 -9.99 22.87
C GLY A 484 30.84 -9.66 23.39
N ASN A 485 31.86 -9.99 22.59
CA ASN A 485 33.27 -9.84 22.97
C ASN A 485 33.81 -8.43 22.76
N PHE A 486 33.29 -7.46 23.51
CA PHE A 486 33.79 -6.08 23.45
C PHE A 486 35.12 -5.91 24.18
N ASN A 487 36.07 -5.22 23.55
CA ASN A 487 37.38 -4.90 24.13
C ASN A 487 37.29 -3.70 25.09
N VAL A 488 36.56 -3.87 26.18
CA VAL A 488 36.30 -2.83 27.19
C VAL A 488 36.54 -3.41 28.57
N LYS A 489 37.53 -2.87 29.31
CA LYS A 489 37.85 -3.32 30.68
C LYS A 489 37.00 -2.63 31.74
N LYS A 490 36.62 -1.37 31.49
CA LYS A 490 35.81 -0.53 32.38
C LYS A 490 34.75 0.20 31.57
N LEU A 491 33.50 0.14 32.04
CA LEU A 491 32.36 0.78 31.37
C LEU A 491 31.64 1.73 32.34
N TRP A 492 31.38 2.95 31.90
CA TRP A 492 30.56 3.91 32.64
C TRP A 492 29.20 4.04 31.97
N ILE A 493 28.12 3.95 32.75
CA ILE A 493 26.76 3.98 32.24
C ILE A 493 25.97 5.00 33.06
N SER A 494 25.41 5.98 32.36
CA SER A 494 24.40 6.90 32.89
C SER A 494 23.03 6.45 32.38
N MET A 495 22.12 6.17 33.29
CA MET A 495 20.75 5.77 33.02
C MET A 495 19.78 6.87 33.47
N SER A 496 18.79 7.18 32.65
CA SER A 496 17.66 8.07 33.00
C SER A 496 16.36 7.33 33.33
N SER A 497 16.35 6.00 33.23
CA SER A 497 15.21 5.16 33.59
C SER A 497 15.54 4.21 34.74
N SER A 498 14.50 3.57 35.28
CA SER A 498 14.61 2.47 36.22
C SER A 498 14.87 1.11 35.53
N GLU A 499 15.02 1.09 34.20
CA GLU A 499 15.32 -0.14 33.45
C GLU A 499 16.73 -0.63 33.78
N SER A 500 16.86 -1.94 33.97
CA SER A 500 18.16 -2.57 34.21
C SER A 500 18.91 -2.72 32.89
N PRO A 501 20.17 -2.26 32.77
CA PRO A 501 20.96 -2.52 31.58
C PRO A 501 21.28 -4.02 31.45
N VAL A 502 21.26 -4.54 30.23
CA VAL A 502 21.65 -5.92 29.90
C VAL A 502 23.09 -5.92 29.40
N ILE A 503 24.01 -6.62 30.07
CA ILE A 503 25.46 -6.52 29.77
C ILE A 503 26.12 -7.90 29.81
N GLU A 504 26.44 -8.48 28.65
CA GLU A 504 27.09 -9.79 28.51
C GLU A 504 28.43 -9.63 27.75
N ILE A 505 29.48 -9.23 28.47
CA ILE A 505 30.82 -8.88 27.96
C ILE A 505 31.90 -9.68 28.71
N PRO A 506 32.44 -10.77 28.17
CA PRO A 506 33.29 -11.71 28.93
C PRO A 506 34.58 -11.16 29.54
N HIS A 507 35.10 -10.04 29.06
CA HIS A 507 36.38 -9.46 29.53
C HIS A 507 36.22 -8.17 30.34
N LEU A 508 34.98 -7.80 30.68
CA LEU A 508 34.68 -6.60 31.44
C LEU A 508 35.03 -6.81 32.91
N LYS A 509 35.84 -5.92 33.47
CA LYS A 509 36.34 -6.02 34.86
C LYS A 509 35.57 -5.12 35.82
N GLU A 510 35.17 -3.94 35.35
CA GLU A 510 34.51 -2.93 36.18
C GLU A 510 33.33 -2.27 35.44
N ILE A 511 32.20 -2.13 36.14
CA ILE A 511 31.07 -1.32 35.70
C ILE A 511 30.83 -0.21 36.71
N VAL A 512 30.62 1.00 36.22
CA VAL A 512 30.15 2.14 37.02
C VAL A 512 28.77 2.55 36.50
N LEU A 513 27.74 2.30 37.30
CA LEU A 513 26.36 2.66 37.02
C LEU A 513 26.00 3.97 37.74
N PHE A 514 25.39 4.87 37.00
CA PHE A 514 24.86 6.14 37.50
C PHE A 514 23.40 6.27 37.06
N TYR A 515 22.52 6.58 38.01
CA TYR A 515 21.11 6.82 37.73
C TYR A 515 20.81 8.31 37.95
N THR A 516 20.49 9.03 36.88
CA THR A 516 20.34 10.50 36.88
C THR A 516 19.15 10.98 37.71
N LEU A 517 18.04 10.24 37.70
CA LEU A 517 16.77 10.60 38.36
C LEU A 517 16.55 9.90 39.71
N PHE A 518 17.48 9.03 40.12
CA PHE A 518 17.28 8.14 41.26
C PHE A 518 18.45 8.18 42.24
N GLU A 519 18.15 8.27 43.52
CA GLU A 519 19.15 8.16 44.58
C GLU A 519 19.26 6.70 45.03
N CYS A 520 20.45 6.10 44.90
CA CYS A 520 20.72 4.81 45.50
C CYS A 520 20.77 4.97 47.03
N ILE A 521 19.84 4.34 47.73
CA ILE A 521 19.68 4.46 49.19
C ILE A 521 20.20 3.24 49.94
N GLY A 522 20.42 2.11 49.25
CA GLY A 522 20.97 0.91 49.85
C GLY A 522 21.09 -0.25 48.87
N TYR A 523 21.72 -1.33 49.33
CA TYR A 523 21.86 -2.58 48.58
C TYR A 523 21.37 -3.75 49.44
N ASP A 524 20.50 -4.56 48.86
CA ASP A 524 20.01 -5.83 49.41
C ASP A 524 20.92 -6.95 48.90
N SER A 525 21.82 -7.41 49.77
CA SER A 525 22.77 -8.48 49.47
C SER A 525 22.15 -9.86 49.39
N ILE A 526 20.96 -10.07 49.97
CA ILE A 526 20.26 -11.36 49.95
C ILE A 526 19.62 -11.58 48.59
N ASN A 527 18.96 -10.54 48.07
CA ASN A 527 18.27 -10.60 46.79
C ASN A 527 19.11 -10.03 45.63
N ASN A 528 20.35 -9.59 45.91
CA ASN A 528 21.21 -8.88 44.96
C ASN A 528 20.49 -7.72 44.25
N ARG A 529 19.84 -6.81 45.00
CA ARG A 529 19.10 -5.66 44.44
C ARG A 529 19.57 -4.34 45.01
N CYS A 530 19.73 -3.31 44.19
CA CYS A 530 19.87 -1.95 44.71
C CYS A 530 18.50 -1.34 44.97
N LYS A 531 18.38 -0.67 46.12
CA LYS A 531 17.22 0.13 46.50
C LYS A 531 17.45 1.57 46.03
N PHE A 532 16.51 2.06 45.23
CA PHE A 532 16.53 3.40 44.68
C PHE A 532 15.32 4.18 45.19
N MET A 533 15.51 5.48 45.39
CA MET A 533 14.46 6.44 45.71
C MET A 533 14.35 7.44 44.56
N SER A 534 13.14 7.65 44.03
CA SER A 534 12.90 8.72 43.07
C SER A 534 13.19 10.08 43.70
N THR A 535 13.95 10.91 42.98
CA THR A 535 14.25 12.28 43.43
C THR A 535 13.04 13.22 43.35
N GLU A 536 12.04 12.88 42.53
CA GLU A 536 10.83 13.67 42.32
C GLU A 536 9.67 13.22 43.24
N ASP A 537 9.38 11.92 43.28
CA ASP A 537 8.17 11.41 43.95
C ASP A 537 8.44 10.73 45.31
N LYS A 538 9.71 10.63 45.72
CA LYS A 538 10.17 9.88 46.92
C LYS A 538 9.72 8.41 46.98
N CYS A 539 9.13 7.85 45.92
CA CYS A 539 8.80 6.44 45.84
C CYS A 539 10.08 5.59 45.82
N CYS A 540 10.10 4.54 46.64
CA CYS A 540 11.18 3.57 46.70
C CYS A 540 10.89 2.38 45.78
N PHE A 541 11.88 1.98 44.99
CA PHE A 541 11.80 0.78 44.16
C PHE A 541 13.14 0.05 44.17
N THR A 542 13.14 -1.21 43.76
CA THR A 542 14.34 -2.05 43.77
C THR A 542 14.69 -2.51 42.38
N ILE A 543 15.89 -2.14 41.93
CA ILE A 543 16.44 -2.62 40.65
C ILE A 543 17.30 -3.85 40.96
N PRO A 544 17.03 -5.00 40.35
CA PRO A 544 17.91 -6.15 40.47
C PRO A 544 19.31 -5.83 39.95
N ILE A 545 20.32 -6.07 40.79
CA ILE A 545 21.74 -6.12 40.43
C ILE A 545 22.15 -7.54 40.03
N THR A 546 21.25 -8.53 40.15
CA THR A 546 21.20 -9.65 39.19
C THR A 546 20.89 -9.10 37.80
N LEU A 547 21.83 -8.33 37.28
CA LEU A 547 21.93 -7.96 35.91
C LEU A 547 21.92 -9.28 35.13
N ASN A 548 21.42 -9.29 33.90
CA ASN A 548 21.80 -10.32 32.92
C ASN A 548 23.29 -10.13 32.55
N ILE A 549 24.15 -10.08 33.57
CA ILE A 549 25.60 -10.08 33.52
C ILE A 549 26.01 -11.47 33.97
N THR A 550 25.96 -12.39 33.02
CA THR A 550 26.46 -13.75 33.16
C THR A 550 27.98 -13.75 32.97
N GLN A 551 28.70 -13.04 33.85
CA GLN A 551 30.15 -12.86 33.72
C GLN A 551 30.89 -13.36 34.97
N HIS A 552 31.61 -14.47 34.84
CA HIS A 552 32.49 -15.01 35.87
C HIS A 552 33.74 -14.15 36.15
N THR A 553 34.04 -13.17 35.28
CA THR A 553 35.24 -12.35 35.26
C THR A 553 35.04 -10.94 35.80
N LEU A 554 33.81 -10.55 36.12
CA LEU A 554 33.49 -9.21 36.61
C LEU A 554 34.02 -9.04 38.04
N ILE A 555 34.92 -8.07 38.24
CA ILE A 555 35.62 -7.87 39.51
C ILE A 555 34.83 -6.90 40.41
N LYS A 556 34.20 -5.88 39.81
CA LYS A 556 33.64 -4.74 40.55
C LYS A 556 32.42 -4.11 39.88
N ILE A 557 31.36 -3.90 40.63
CA ILE A 557 30.22 -3.05 40.25
C ILE A 557 30.18 -1.86 41.20
N SER A 558 30.23 -0.65 40.65
CA SER A 558 30.07 0.60 41.39
C SER A 558 28.73 1.22 41.02
N VAL A 559 27.87 1.45 42.00
CA VAL A 559 26.66 2.26 41.82
C VAL A 559 26.91 3.62 42.46
N VAL A 560 26.83 4.66 41.64
CA VAL A 560 27.08 6.04 42.05
C VAL A 560 25.76 6.80 42.01
N SER A 561 25.43 7.48 43.10
CA SER A 561 24.41 8.52 43.16
C SER A 561 25.09 9.87 43.41
N LYS A 562 24.33 10.97 43.35
CA LYS A 562 24.86 12.31 43.68
C LYS A 562 25.58 12.32 45.03
N THR A 563 25.06 11.61 46.03
CA THR A 563 25.47 11.70 47.43
C THR A 563 26.25 10.48 47.93
N LYS A 564 26.16 9.32 47.25
CA LYS A 564 26.67 8.05 47.76
C LYS A 564 27.33 7.21 46.67
N TRP A 565 28.35 6.47 47.07
CA TRP A 565 29.04 5.50 46.22
C TRP A 565 28.98 4.12 46.88
N PHE A 566 28.34 3.18 46.21
CA PHE A 566 28.27 1.79 46.63
C PHE A 566 29.17 0.97 45.74
N THR A 567 30.10 0.22 46.32
CA THR A 567 30.96 -0.71 45.58
C THR A 567 30.67 -2.13 46.03
N ILE A 568 30.29 -2.96 45.06
CA ILE A 568 30.10 -4.40 45.20
C ILE A 568 31.32 -5.07 44.57
N SER A 569 32.13 -5.72 45.39
CA SER A 569 33.31 -6.47 44.94
C SER A 569 32.94 -7.95 44.83
N ASN A 570 33.26 -8.56 43.69
CA ASN A 570 32.94 -9.95 43.35
C ASN A 570 31.42 -10.29 43.40
N PRO A 571 30.65 -10.14 42.31
CA PRO A 571 29.19 -10.31 42.30
C PRO A 571 28.72 -11.73 42.65
N THR A 572 29.60 -12.73 42.61
CA THR A 572 29.33 -14.12 43.01
C THR A 572 29.59 -14.39 44.51
N SER A 573 30.29 -13.49 45.22
CA SER A 573 30.46 -13.51 46.68
C SER A 573 30.60 -12.07 47.23
N PRO A 574 29.50 -11.30 47.33
CA PRO A 574 29.57 -9.86 47.48
C PRO A 574 30.17 -9.43 48.82
N VAL A 575 31.27 -8.68 48.79
CA VAL A 575 31.70 -7.82 49.91
C VAL A 575 31.34 -6.37 49.56
N VAL A 576 30.39 -5.81 50.31
CA VAL A 576 29.90 -4.44 50.10
C VAL A 576 30.74 -3.49 50.95
N LYS A 577 31.43 -2.55 50.30
CA LYS A 577 32.10 -1.44 51.00
C LYS A 577 31.26 -0.17 50.82
N HIS A 578 30.74 0.34 51.94
CA HIS A 578 30.09 1.65 51.98
C HIS A 578 31.13 2.75 52.09
N THR A 579 31.07 3.74 51.20
CA THR A 579 31.80 5.00 51.38
C THR A 579 30.79 6.14 51.35
N THR A 580 30.35 6.57 52.53
CA THR A 580 29.55 7.79 52.72
C THR A 580 30.48 8.96 52.95
N HIS A 581 30.51 9.92 52.02
CA HIS A 581 31.11 11.21 52.27
C HIS A 581 30.01 12.18 52.72
N LEU A 582 29.75 12.19 54.03
CA LEU A 582 29.09 13.33 54.66
C LEU A 582 30.09 14.50 54.61
N ARG A 583 29.79 15.52 53.80
CA ARG A 583 30.36 16.84 54.07
C ARG A 583 29.80 17.27 55.43
N ASN A 584 30.65 17.26 56.44
CA ASN A 584 30.43 18.04 57.65
C ASN A 584 30.41 19.52 57.24
N ASN A 585 29.22 20.05 56.96
CA ASN A 585 28.99 21.47 57.16
C ASN A 585 28.84 21.66 58.67
N ARG A 586 29.96 21.95 59.35
CA ARG A 586 29.94 22.68 60.61
C ARG A 586 30.04 24.16 60.27
N ASN A 587 28.96 24.88 60.57
CA ASN A 587 28.75 26.34 60.66
C ASN A 587 29.43 27.24 59.63
#